data_AF-A0A9W9D8V1-F1
#
_entry.id   AF-A0A9W9D8V1-F1
#
_cell.length_a   1.000
_cell.length_b   1.000
_cell.length_c   1.000
_cell.angle_alpha   90.00
_cell.angle_beta   90.00
_cell.angle_gamma   90.00
#
_symmetry.space_group_name_H-M   'P 1'
#
loop_
_entity.id
_entity.type
_entity.pdbx_description
1 polymer ?
#
loop_
_entity_poly.entity_id
_entity_poly.type
_entity_poly.pdbx_seq_one_letter_code
_entity_poly.pdbx_strand_id
1 'polypeptide(L)'
;MSPGVDPLSHGPQCRPQHNILISIPRTASNLVTHLLALPAQPSVLAHPRDGYFFLPALSARFKHSTFTRPLPSWSPEESDSLGDALCQSASALETWVMDGDKQEKGTYVKEHANWMLKPSVESAFLHPDSATTTVPNNVEWSHTPENPTIVPDAFWPRVRATFLVRHPALTFPSTLRTALSNEGLEAVLGEESEKMMQWECTYKWHILLYRFLTSLTLGTGQKPLIIDASQLRGQDFVRKYAEEVGLDADLVRTSWDAVEEGEQGKMHEIERRMKDTLLASNGVIASKLSSRNIDVEAEKRKWETEFGMALVQRLERLVERAMDEYQWLYERRWHP
;
A
#
# COMPACT_ATOMS: atom_id res chain seq x y z
N MET A 1 -37.72 -15.38 49.59
CA MET A 1 -37.67 -14.58 48.37
C MET A 1 -36.21 -14.28 48.10
N SER A 2 -35.57 -15.05 47.22
CA SER A 2 -34.20 -14.79 46.78
C SER A 2 -34.26 -13.80 45.61
N PRO A 3 -33.46 -12.73 45.58
CA PRO A 3 -33.40 -11.86 44.42
C PRO A 3 -32.61 -12.60 43.33
N GLY A 4 -33.24 -12.73 42.15
CA GLY A 4 -32.65 -13.32 40.97
C GLY A 4 -31.44 -12.52 40.50
N VAL A 5 -30.36 -13.21 40.23
CA VAL A 5 -29.21 -12.68 39.49
C VAL A 5 -29.63 -12.59 38.04
N ASP A 6 -29.59 -11.38 37.48
CA ASP A 6 -29.87 -11.09 36.08
C ASP A 6 -28.72 -11.67 35.22
N PRO A 7 -28.92 -12.74 34.44
CA PRO A 7 -27.90 -13.22 33.54
C PRO A 7 -28.08 -12.42 32.26
N LEU A 8 -27.17 -11.48 31.98
CA LEU A 8 -26.84 -10.88 30.67
C LEU A 8 -26.25 -9.47 30.87
N SER A 9 -25.21 -9.35 31.72
CA SER A 9 -24.26 -8.24 31.55
C SER A 9 -23.30 -8.60 30.43
N HIS A 10 -23.72 -8.41 29.18
CA HIS A 10 -22.75 -8.29 28.10
C HIS A 10 -21.89 -7.07 28.44
N GLY A 11 -20.61 -7.31 28.76
CA GLY A 11 -19.62 -6.23 28.86
C GLY A 11 -19.62 -5.42 27.55
N PRO A 12 -19.06 -4.20 27.55
CA PRO A 12 -19.04 -3.37 26.35
C PRO A 12 -18.48 -4.18 25.18
N GLN A 13 -19.35 -4.51 24.23
CA GLN A 13 -19.01 -5.26 23.03
C GLN A 13 -18.02 -4.37 22.27
N CYS A 14 -16.73 -4.73 22.33
CA CYS A 14 -15.69 -3.98 21.65
C CYS A 14 -16.03 -3.99 20.17
N ARG A 15 -16.23 -2.80 19.59
CA ARG A 15 -16.51 -2.69 18.16
C ARG A 15 -15.41 -3.40 17.37
N PRO A 16 -15.76 -4.11 16.28
CA PRO A 16 -14.76 -4.78 15.46
C PRO A 16 -13.69 -3.78 14.98
N GLN A 17 -12.42 -4.20 15.05
CA GLN A 17 -11.31 -3.34 14.64
C GLN A 17 -11.04 -3.50 13.13
N HIS A 18 -11.16 -2.41 12.39
CA HIS A 18 -10.82 -2.36 10.97
C HIS A 18 -9.44 -1.77 10.77
N ASN A 19 -8.62 -2.40 9.93
CA ASN A 19 -7.24 -2.03 9.71
C ASN A 19 -6.95 -1.92 8.20
N ILE A 20 -6.12 -0.94 7.84
CA ILE A 20 -5.60 -0.77 6.48
C ILE A 20 -4.08 -0.67 6.50
N LEU A 21 -3.41 -1.53 5.75
CA LEU A 21 -1.96 -1.51 5.50
C LEU A 21 -1.68 -0.71 4.23
N ILE A 22 -1.21 0.52 4.38
CA ILE A 22 -0.86 1.43 3.31
C ILE A 22 0.61 1.22 2.93
N SER A 23 0.88 1.05 1.63
CA SER A 23 2.23 0.78 1.13
C SER A 23 2.47 1.40 -0.25
N ILE A 24 3.67 1.30 -0.83
CA ILE A 24 3.85 1.32 -2.29
C ILE A 24 4.18 -0.10 -2.77
N PRO A 25 4.07 -0.42 -4.08
CA PRO A 25 4.51 -1.70 -4.60
C PRO A 25 5.92 -2.07 -4.12
N ARG A 26 6.18 -3.37 -3.97
CA ARG A 26 7.51 -3.95 -3.63
C ARG A 26 8.07 -3.62 -2.23
N THR A 27 7.23 -3.13 -1.32
CA THR A 27 7.55 -2.87 0.11
C THR A 27 7.39 -4.07 1.05
N ALA A 28 7.10 -5.26 0.52
CA ALA A 28 6.79 -6.48 1.27
C ALA A 28 5.40 -6.51 1.96
N SER A 29 4.41 -5.76 1.46
CA SER A 29 3.04 -5.80 2.01
C SER A 29 2.37 -7.18 1.93
N ASN A 30 2.64 -7.96 0.87
CA ASN A 30 2.20 -9.36 0.78
C ASN A 30 2.82 -10.25 1.86
N LEU A 31 4.07 -9.96 2.28
CA LEU A 31 4.70 -10.70 3.38
C LEU A 31 3.98 -10.39 4.69
N VAL A 32 3.62 -9.13 4.95
CA VAL A 32 2.87 -8.74 6.17
C VAL A 32 1.55 -9.51 6.27
N THR A 33 0.71 -9.48 5.22
CA THR A 33 -0.59 -10.17 5.28
C THR A 33 -0.46 -11.68 5.41
N HIS A 34 0.59 -12.26 4.81
CA HIS A 34 0.91 -13.67 4.97
C HIS A 34 1.37 -14.02 6.39
N LEU A 35 2.25 -13.20 6.97
CA LEU A 35 2.75 -13.37 8.33
C LEU A 35 1.62 -13.31 9.36
N LEU A 36 0.65 -12.41 9.16
CA LEU A 36 -0.53 -12.27 10.03
C LEU A 36 -1.55 -13.41 9.88
N ALA A 37 -1.39 -14.25 8.85
CA ALA A 37 -2.26 -15.37 8.52
C ALA A 37 -3.76 -14.99 8.55
N LEU A 38 -4.13 -13.91 7.85
CA LEU A 38 -5.49 -13.34 7.90
C LEU A 38 -6.63 -14.35 7.74
N PRO A 39 -6.56 -15.35 6.83
CA PRO A 39 -7.62 -16.37 6.71
C PRO A 39 -7.80 -17.25 7.95
N ALA A 40 -6.78 -17.36 8.81
CA ALA A 40 -6.84 -18.11 10.06
C ALA A 40 -7.37 -17.29 11.23
N GLN A 41 -7.46 -15.96 11.12
CA GLN A 41 -7.91 -15.05 12.18
C GLN A 41 -9.44 -15.06 12.31
N PRO A 42 -10.03 -15.68 13.35
CA PRO A 42 -11.49 -15.84 13.44
C PRO A 42 -12.24 -14.51 13.63
N SER A 43 -11.57 -13.51 14.21
CA SER A 43 -12.09 -12.16 14.46
C SER A 43 -12.10 -11.26 13.21
N VAL A 44 -11.57 -11.73 12.08
CA VAL A 44 -11.43 -10.93 10.85
C VAL A 44 -12.28 -11.50 9.73
N LEU A 45 -12.93 -10.60 8.99
CA LEU A 45 -13.46 -10.86 7.66
C LEU A 45 -12.30 -10.79 6.67
N ALA A 46 -11.71 -11.95 6.36
CA ALA A 46 -10.56 -12.04 5.46
C ALA A 46 -10.97 -11.76 4.01
N HIS A 47 -10.28 -10.80 3.37
CA HIS A 47 -10.52 -10.50 1.97
C HIS A 47 -9.79 -11.52 1.08
N PRO A 48 -10.41 -12.09 0.02
CA PRO A 48 -9.80 -13.15 -0.79
C PRO A 48 -8.45 -12.80 -1.42
N ARG A 49 -8.18 -11.50 -1.60
CA ARG A 49 -6.95 -10.97 -2.22
C ARG A 49 -6.09 -10.17 -1.25
N ASP A 50 -6.44 -10.17 0.03
CA ASP A 50 -5.90 -9.32 1.10
C ASP A 50 -6.01 -7.80 0.84
N GLY A 51 -6.73 -7.37 -0.19
CA GLY A 51 -6.97 -5.96 -0.56
C GLY A 51 -7.03 -5.81 -2.08
N TYR A 52 -6.35 -4.80 -2.62
CA TYR A 52 -6.33 -4.43 -4.05
C TYR A 52 -7.68 -3.95 -4.62
N PHE A 53 -8.47 -3.27 -3.80
CA PHE A 53 -9.68 -2.55 -4.21
C PHE A 53 -9.40 -1.58 -5.36
N PHE A 54 -8.21 -0.95 -5.37
CA PHE A 54 -7.83 0.06 -6.36
C PHE A 54 -7.11 -0.50 -7.60
N LEU A 55 -7.05 -1.83 -7.76
CA LEU A 55 -6.51 -2.44 -8.96
C LEU A 55 -7.26 -2.02 -10.25
N PRO A 56 -8.60 -1.86 -10.28
CA PRO A 56 -9.29 -1.33 -11.46
C PRO A 56 -8.83 0.07 -11.83
N ALA A 57 -8.60 0.94 -10.85
CA ALA A 57 -8.10 2.30 -11.09
C ALA A 57 -6.65 2.30 -11.60
N LEU A 58 -5.81 1.35 -11.18
CA LEU A 58 -4.49 1.11 -11.76
C LEU A 58 -4.60 0.66 -13.22
N SER A 59 -5.47 -0.31 -13.51
CA SER A 59 -5.68 -0.81 -14.87
C SER A 59 -6.18 0.28 -15.82
N ALA A 60 -7.12 1.13 -15.37
CA ALA A 60 -7.59 2.28 -16.14
C ALA A 60 -6.45 3.27 -16.45
N ARG A 61 -5.59 3.51 -15.46
CA ARG A 61 -4.36 4.31 -15.58
C ARG A 61 -3.44 3.79 -16.69
N PHE A 62 -3.14 2.49 -16.69
CA PHE A 62 -2.28 1.87 -17.71
C PHE A 62 -2.92 1.86 -19.10
N LYS A 63 -4.21 1.52 -19.18
CA LYS A 63 -4.95 1.45 -20.45
C LYS A 63 -4.86 2.76 -21.23
N HIS A 64 -4.92 3.89 -20.52
CA HIS A 64 -4.99 5.23 -21.11
C HIS A 64 -3.70 6.05 -20.95
N SER A 65 -2.66 5.50 -20.34
CA SER A 65 -1.40 6.21 -20.01
C SER A 65 -1.66 7.57 -19.36
N THR A 66 -2.55 7.62 -18.37
CA THR A 66 -3.00 8.88 -17.77
C THR A 66 -2.03 9.41 -16.71
N PHE A 67 -1.32 8.54 -15.98
CA PHE A 67 -0.36 8.97 -14.95
C PHE A 67 0.94 9.59 -15.51
N THR A 68 1.23 9.46 -16.81
CA THR A 68 2.41 10.08 -17.45
C THR A 68 2.08 11.41 -18.13
N ARG A 69 0.79 11.78 -18.20
CA ARG A 69 0.29 12.95 -18.92
C ARG A 69 -0.44 13.92 -18.01
N PRO A 70 -0.32 15.24 -18.21
CA PRO A 70 -1.00 16.23 -17.39
C PRO A 70 -2.52 16.20 -17.62
N LEU A 71 -3.31 16.51 -16.59
CA LEU A 71 -4.79 16.47 -16.64
C LEU A 71 -5.42 17.16 -17.86
N PRO A 72 -4.97 18.36 -18.29
CA PRO A 72 -5.59 19.06 -19.43
C PRO A 72 -5.45 18.34 -20.76
N SER A 73 -4.57 17.33 -20.86
CA SER A 73 -4.37 16.53 -22.07
C SER A 73 -5.30 15.32 -22.16
N TRP A 74 -6.09 15.05 -21.12
CA TRP A 74 -6.96 13.88 -21.08
C TRP A 74 -8.26 14.15 -21.85
N SER A 75 -8.74 13.13 -22.55
CA SER A 75 -10.07 13.16 -23.14
C SER A 75 -11.16 13.01 -22.06
N PRO A 76 -12.43 13.36 -22.36
CA PRO A 76 -13.54 13.07 -21.45
C PRO A 76 -13.65 11.58 -21.12
N GLU A 77 -13.48 10.69 -22.11
CA GLU A 77 -13.52 9.24 -21.91
C GLU A 77 -12.41 8.75 -20.95
N GLU A 78 -11.20 9.27 -21.10
CA GLU A 78 -10.08 8.92 -20.20
C GLU A 78 -10.34 9.39 -18.77
N SER A 79 -10.91 10.60 -18.63
CA SER A 79 -11.28 11.19 -17.34
C SER A 79 -12.40 10.40 -16.66
N ASP A 80 -13.47 10.11 -17.38
CA ASP A 80 -14.62 9.35 -16.88
C ASP A 80 -14.21 7.91 -16.54
N SER A 81 -13.44 7.25 -17.42
CA SER A 81 -12.96 5.88 -17.20
C SER A 81 -12.12 5.74 -15.93
N LEU A 82 -11.24 6.71 -15.63
CA LEU A 82 -10.46 6.69 -14.39
C LEU A 82 -11.31 7.11 -13.18
N GLY A 83 -12.15 8.14 -13.33
CA GLY A 83 -13.05 8.63 -12.29
C GLY A 83 -13.99 7.54 -11.79
N ASP A 84 -14.64 6.82 -12.70
CA ASP A 84 -15.54 5.70 -12.39
C ASP A 84 -14.79 4.58 -11.66
N ALA A 85 -13.61 4.20 -12.14
CA ALA A 85 -12.80 3.15 -11.52
C ALA A 85 -12.37 3.54 -10.09
N LEU A 86 -12.02 4.81 -9.87
CA LEU A 86 -11.68 5.34 -8.54
C LEU A 86 -12.90 5.35 -7.61
N CYS A 87 -14.06 5.87 -8.06
CA CYS A 87 -15.30 5.87 -7.29
C CYS A 87 -15.71 4.45 -6.87
N GLN A 88 -15.75 3.52 -7.83
CA GLN A 88 -16.11 2.13 -7.57
C GLN A 88 -15.15 1.46 -6.58
N SER A 89 -13.84 1.76 -6.70
CA SER A 89 -12.83 1.24 -5.78
C SER A 89 -13.02 1.73 -4.34
N ALA A 90 -13.29 3.04 -4.14
CA ALA A 90 -13.61 3.59 -2.83
C ALA A 90 -14.89 2.99 -2.24
N SER A 91 -15.98 2.95 -3.02
CA SER A 91 -17.25 2.39 -2.55
C SER A 91 -17.13 0.90 -2.18
N ALA A 92 -16.34 0.13 -2.93
CA ALA A 92 -16.06 -1.27 -2.60
C ALA A 92 -15.29 -1.41 -1.28
N LEU A 93 -14.29 -0.56 -1.03
CA LEU A 93 -13.55 -0.54 0.22
C LEU A 93 -14.46 -0.17 1.41
N GLU A 94 -15.32 0.84 1.27
CA GLU A 94 -16.28 1.24 2.30
C GLU A 94 -17.28 0.13 2.61
N THR A 95 -17.82 -0.51 1.56
CA THR A 95 -18.75 -1.63 1.67
C THR A 95 -18.11 -2.79 2.41
N TRP A 96 -16.84 -3.10 2.13
CA TRP A 96 -16.11 -4.17 2.83
C TRP A 96 -16.00 -3.93 4.34
N VAL A 97 -15.70 -2.70 4.75
CA VAL A 97 -15.68 -2.33 6.17
C VAL A 97 -17.07 -2.45 6.79
N MET A 98 -18.12 -1.99 6.10
CA MET A 98 -19.51 -2.15 6.56
C MET A 98 -19.95 -3.61 6.68
N ASP A 99 -19.48 -4.49 5.79
CA ASP A 99 -19.80 -5.91 5.85
C ASP A 99 -19.06 -6.62 6.99
N GLY A 100 -17.88 -6.13 7.37
CA GLY A 100 -17.21 -6.52 8.62
C GLY A 100 -18.06 -6.15 9.84
N ASP A 101 -18.52 -4.90 9.92
CA ASP A 101 -19.42 -4.44 10.99
C ASP A 101 -20.67 -5.34 11.12
N LYS A 102 -21.36 -5.62 10.00
CA LYS A 102 -22.57 -6.47 9.98
C LYS A 102 -22.32 -7.90 10.45
N GLN A 103 -21.10 -8.41 10.26
CA GLN A 103 -20.69 -9.75 10.66
C GLN A 103 -20.01 -9.78 12.03
N GLU A 104 -19.97 -8.66 12.74
CA GLU A 104 -19.25 -8.49 14.00
C GLU A 104 -17.76 -8.90 13.89
N LYS A 105 -17.16 -8.65 12.72
CA LYS A 105 -15.76 -8.99 12.40
C LYS A 105 -14.96 -7.78 11.98
N GLY A 106 -13.73 -7.72 12.46
CA GLY A 106 -12.76 -6.73 12.01
C GLY A 106 -12.41 -6.94 10.54
N THR A 107 -11.74 -5.97 9.93
CA THR A 107 -11.17 -6.15 8.59
C THR A 107 -9.68 -5.84 8.64
N TYR A 108 -8.92 -6.49 7.76
CA TYR A 108 -7.53 -6.14 7.51
C TYR A 108 -7.29 -6.21 6.01
N VAL A 109 -7.01 -5.07 5.40
CA VAL A 109 -6.78 -4.97 3.96
C VAL A 109 -5.50 -4.21 3.68
N LYS A 110 -4.82 -4.52 2.59
CA LYS A 110 -3.65 -3.79 2.13
C LYS A 110 -3.96 -3.00 0.87
N GLU A 111 -3.44 -1.79 0.80
CA GLU A 111 -3.53 -0.93 -0.37
C GLU A 111 -2.22 -0.25 -0.69
N HIS A 112 -2.14 0.22 -1.94
CA HIS A 112 -1.04 1.03 -2.41
C HIS A 112 -1.45 2.50 -2.41
N ALA A 113 -0.70 3.34 -1.67
CA ALA A 113 -1.00 4.76 -1.50
C ALA A 113 -1.16 5.48 -2.84
N ASN A 114 -0.26 5.18 -3.80
CA ASN A 114 -0.28 5.77 -5.13
C ASN A 114 -1.53 5.39 -5.94
N TRP A 115 -2.21 4.27 -5.65
CA TRP A 115 -3.39 3.87 -6.42
C TRP A 115 -4.67 4.60 -5.99
N MET A 116 -4.66 5.19 -4.78
CA MET A 116 -5.80 5.87 -4.16
C MET A 116 -5.79 7.40 -4.36
N LEU A 117 -4.73 7.96 -4.94
CA LEU A 117 -4.55 9.41 -5.01
C LEU A 117 -5.61 10.08 -5.90
N LYS A 118 -5.92 11.34 -5.57
CA LYS A 118 -6.64 12.23 -6.48
C LYS A 118 -5.77 12.49 -7.72
N PRO A 119 -6.32 12.46 -8.94
CA PRO A 119 -5.56 12.77 -10.16
C PRO A 119 -4.86 14.13 -10.13
N SER A 120 -5.44 15.14 -9.46
CA SER A 120 -4.81 16.46 -9.29
C SER A 120 -3.55 16.43 -8.43
N VAL A 121 -3.48 15.56 -7.43
CA VAL A 121 -2.30 15.39 -6.57
C VAL A 121 -1.16 14.73 -7.35
N GLU A 122 -1.49 13.74 -8.18
CA GLU A 122 -0.53 13.08 -9.07
C GLU A 122 0.02 14.06 -10.11
N SER A 123 -0.89 14.78 -10.80
CA SER A 123 -0.51 15.73 -11.85
C SER A 123 0.33 16.88 -11.30
N ALA A 124 0.03 17.41 -10.12
CA ALA A 124 0.81 18.48 -9.51
C ALA A 124 2.24 18.04 -9.15
N PHE A 125 2.45 16.75 -8.89
CA PHE A 125 3.77 16.19 -8.61
C PHE A 125 4.58 15.91 -9.88
N LEU A 126 3.96 15.30 -10.88
CA LEU A 126 4.65 14.88 -12.11
C LEU A 126 4.76 16.00 -13.15
N HIS A 127 3.87 16.98 -13.08
CA HIS A 127 3.77 18.09 -14.02
C HIS A 127 3.65 19.43 -13.28
N PRO A 128 4.67 19.83 -12.49
CA PRO A 128 4.61 21.04 -11.67
C PRO A 128 4.44 22.32 -12.50
N ASP A 129 4.87 22.30 -13.77
CA ASP A 129 4.78 23.44 -14.69
C ASP A 129 3.43 23.51 -15.43
N SER A 130 2.54 22.53 -15.25
CA SER A 130 1.21 22.52 -15.87
C SER A 130 0.27 23.48 -15.13
N ALA A 131 -0.20 24.52 -15.82
CA ALA A 131 -0.92 25.67 -15.27
C ALA A 131 -2.30 25.38 -14.64
N THR A 132 -2.79 24.14 -14.71
CA THR A 132 -4.14 23.75 -14.26
C THR A 132 -4.09 22.51 -13.37
N THR A 133 -4.46 22.69 -12.10
CA THR A 133 -4.68 21.62 -11.11
C THR A 133 -6.15 21.21 -10.99
N THR A 134 -7.05 21.86 -11.73
CA THR A 134 -8.49 21.60 -11.71
C THR A 134 -8.81 20.33 -12.47
N VAL A 135 -9.30 19.33 -11.73
CA VAL A 135 -9.90 18.11 -12.29
C VAL A 135 -11.13 18.51 -13.11
N PRO A 136 -11.37 17.93 -14.31
CA PRO A 136 -12.64 18.10 -15.01
C PRO A 136 -13.83 17.76 -14.09
N ASN A 137 -14.85 18.62 -14.11
CA ASN A 137 -15.96 18.79 -13.16
C ASN A 137 -16.92 17.59 -12.92
N ASN A 138 -16.52 16.34 -13.18
CA ASN A 138 -17.47 15.23 -13.20
C ASN A 138 -17.54 14.44 -11.89
N VAL A 139 -16.65 14.71 -10.92
CA VAL A 139 -16.73 14.07 -9.61
C VAL A 139 -16.51 15.11 -8.51
N GLU A 140 -17.61 15.55 -7.89
CA GLU A 140 -17.56 16.23 -6.59
C GLU A 140 -17.08 15.25 -5.53
N TRP A 141 -15.77 15.18 -5.37
CA TRP A 141 -15.14 14.49 -4.27
C TRP A 141 -15.40 15.30 -2.99
N SER A 142 -16.30 14.85 -2.12
CA SER A 142 -16.68 15.52 -0.87
C SER A 142 -15.57 15.41 0.20
N HIS A 143 -14.39 15.92 -0.13
CA HIS A 143 -13.17 15.78 0.65
C HIS A 143 -12.63 17.14 1.06
N THR A 144 -11.99 17.19 2.22
CA THR A 144 -11.14 18.33 2.56
C THR A 144 -10.03 18.49 1.50
N PRO A 145 -9.57 19.74 1.25
CA PRO A 145 -8.42 20.01 0.39
C PRO A 145 -7.17 19.23 0.80
N GLU A 146 -7.02 18.92 2.10
CA GLU A 146 -5.87 18.25 2.69
C GLU A 146 -5.84 16.73 2.44
N ASN A 147 -6.99 16.10 2.15
CA ASN A 147 -7.04 14.67 1.82
C ASN A 147 -6.40 14.43 0.43
N PRO A 148 -5.29 13.69 0.32
CA PRO A 148 -4.64 13.47 -0.97
C PRO A 148 -5.31 12.36 -1.80
N THR A 149 -6.29 11.65 -1.24
CA THR A 149 -6.91 10.46 -1.85
C THR A 149 -8.34 10.71 -2.30
N ILE A 150 -8.87 9.80 -3.11
CA ILE A 150 -10.30 9.75 -3.43
C ILE A 150 -11.14 9.06 -2.34
N VAL A 151 -10.51 8.52 -1.30
CA VAL A 151 -11.22 7.84 -0.21
C VAL A 151 -11.85 8.90 0.70
N PRO A 152 -13.16 8.84 0.99
CA PRO A 152 -13.85 9.86 1.76
C PRO A 152 -13.27 10.12 3.15
N ASP A 153 -13.30 11.39 3.58
CA ASP A 153 -12.80 11.80 4.90
C ASP A 153 -13.46 11.03 6.04
N ALA A 154 -14.76 10.74 5.90
CA ALA A 154 -15.56 10.00 6.86
C ALA A 154 -15.19 8.51 6.98
N PHE A 155 -14.47 7.94 6.01
CA PHE A 155 -13.98 6.57 6.07
C PHE A 155 -12.85 6.43 7.09
N TRP A 156 -11.92 7.37 7.13
CA TRP A 156 -10.67 7.23 7.88
C TRP A 156 -10.83 7.04 9.39
N PRO A 157 -11.80 7.70 10.08
CA PRO A 157 -12.07 7.41 11.49
C PRO A 157 -12.57 5.98 11.78
N ARG A 158 -13.04 5.24 10.76
CA ARG A 158 -13.53 3.86 10.91
C ARG A 158 -12.42 2.83 10.84
N VAL A 159 -11.21 3.21 10.40
CA VAL A 159 -10.09 2.28 10.18
C VAL A 159 -8.80 2.74 10.87
N ARG A 160 -8.00 1.80 11.33
CA ARG A 160 -6.65 2.05 11.84
C ARG A 160 -5.64 1.84 10.71
N ALA A 161 -4.95 2.92 10.35
CA ALA A 161 -3.95 2.89 9.29
C ALA A 161 -2.57 2.48 9.82
N THR A 162 -1.90 1.57 9.10
CA THR A 162 -0.47 1.30 9.22
C THR A 162 0.22 1.60 7.90
N PHE A 163 1.29 2.37 7.91
CA PHE A 163 2.14 2.60 6.74
C PHE A 163 3.33 1.65 6.75
N LEU A 164 3.51 0.87 5.68
CA LEU A 164 4.67 0.02 5.48
C LEU A 164 5.66 0.69 4.55
N VAL A 165 6.87 0.92 5.06
CA VAL A 165 8.00 1.44 4.30
C VAL A 165 9.11 0.41 4.17
N ARG A 166 9.95 0.58 3.16
CA ARG A 166 11.14 -0.23 2.93
C ARG A 166 12.20 0.61 2.24
N HIS A 167 13.46 0.45 2.63
CA HIS A 167 14.56 1.24 2.10
C HIS A 167 14.50 1.37 0.55
N PRO A 168 14.53 2.60 -0.01
CA PRO A 168 14.41 2.85 -1.45
C PRO A 168 15.35 2.01 -2.32
N ALA A 169 16.61 1.86 -1.89
CA ALA A 169 17.62 1.01 -2.52
C ALA A 169 17.26 -0.50 -2.61
N LEU A 170 16.18 -0.97 -1.96
CA LEU A 170 15.67 -2.33 -2.13
C LEU A 170 14.35 -2.37 -2.89
N THR A 171 13.50 -1.36 -2.65
CA THR A 171 12.15 -1.27 -3.22
C THR A 171 12.23 -0.94 -4.71
N PHE A 172 12.95 0.12 -5.09
CA PHE A 172 12.95 0.66 -6.45
C PHE A 172 13.66 -0.23 -7.48
N PRO A 173 14.81 -0.89 -7.16
CA PRO A 173 15.38 -1.86 -8.10
C PRO A 173 14.43 -3.05 -8.33
N SER A 174 13.62 -3.43 -7.33
CA SER A 174 12.61 -4.46 -7.52
C SER A 174 11.45 -4.00 -8.39
N THR A 175 11.08 -2.72 -8.35
CA THR A 175 10.12 -2.11 -9.27
C THR A 175 10.66 -2.12 -10.69
N LEU A 176 11.89 -1.65 -10.89
CA LEU A 176 12.58 -1.64 -12.19
C LEU A 176 12.67 -3.05 -12.81
N ARG A 177 13.05 -4.07 -12.02
CA ARG A 177 13.02 -5.47 -12.48
C ARG A 177 11.65 -5.91 -12.98
N THR A 178 10.59 -5.44 -12.33
CA THR A 178 9.21 -5.78 -12.71
C THR A 178 8.87 -5.13 -14.03
N ALA A 179 9.17 -3.83 -14.19
CA ALA A 179 8.98 -3.10 -15.45
C ALA A 179 9.75 -3.75 -16.60
N LEU A 180 11.04 -4.06 -16.42
CA LEU A 180 11.88 -4.72 -17.44
C LEU A 180 11.32 -6.05 -17.90
N SER A 181 10.80 -6.85 -16.97
CA SER A 181 10.23 -8.16 -17.28
C SER A 181 8.88 -8.08 -17.98
N ASN A 182 8.12 -7.01 -17.77
CA ASN A 182 6.77 -6.86 -18.34
C ASN A 182 6.80 -6.13 -19.68
N GLU A 183 7.66 -5.12 -19.81
CA GLU A 183 7.64 -4.16 -20.91
C GLU A 183 8.87 -4.30 -21.85
N GLY A 184 9.96 -4.89 -21.36
CA GLY A 184 11.23 -4.99 -22.09
C GLY A 184 12.10 -3.73 -21.99
N LEU A 185 13.38 -3.87 -22.37
CA LEU A 185 14.40 -2.83 -22.19
C LEU A 185 14.08 -1.54 -22.96
N GLU A 186 13.63 -1.65 -24.20
CA GLU A 186 13.35 -0.49 -25.07
C GLU A 186 12.25 0.40 -24.47
N ALA A 187 11.14 -0.19 -24.05
CA ALA A 187 10.04 0.53 -23.41
C ALA A 187 10.48 1.17 -22.08
N VAL A 188 11.23 0.43 -21.26
CA VAL A 188 11.72 0.92 -19.97
C VAL A 188 12.70 2.07 -20.12
N LEU A 189 13.50 2.13 -21.20
CA LEU A 189 14.39 3.28 -21.44
C LEU A 189 13.62 4.56 -21.80
N GLY A 190 12.37 4.46 -22.28
CA GLY A 190 11.54 5.59 -22.69
C GLY A 190 11.19 6.59 -21.58
N GLU A 191 10.82 7.81 -21.98
CA GLU A 191 10.45 8.92 -21.08
C GLU A 191 9.18 8.60 -20.27
N GLU A 192 8.21 7.93 -20.88
CA GLU A 192 6.96 7.53 -20.22
C GLU A 192 7.23 6.59 -19.03
N SER A 193 8.14 5.63 -19.20
CA SER A 193 8.58 4.74 -18.11
C SER A 193 9.34 5.51 -17.02
N GLU A 194 10.13 6.52 -17.37
CA GLU A 194 10.78 7.39 -16.38
C GLU A 194 9.76 8.14 -15.53
N LYS A 195 8.71 8.70 -16.13
CA LYS A 195 7.62 9.38 -15.41
C LYS A 195 6.83 8.40 -14.54
N MET A 196 6.51 7.22 -15.06
CA MET A 196 5.85 6.17 -14.28
C MET A 196 6.66 5.80 -13.05
N MET A 197 7.97 5.61 -13.19
CA MET A 197 8.81 5.28 -12.05
C MET A 197 8.92 6.44 -11.05
N GLN A 198 8.85 7.70 -11.47
CA GLN A 198 8.77 8.82 -10.51
C GLN A 198 7.49 8.73 -9.67
N TRP A 199 6.37 8.32 -10.25
CA TRP A 199 5.12 8.11 -9.53
C TRP A 199 5.16 6.89 -8.59
N GLU A 200 5.80 5.77 -9.00
CA GLU A 200 5.90 4.58 -8.16
C GLU A 200 7.00 4.67 -7.08
N CYS A 201 8.11 5.35 -7.38
CA CYS A 201 9.33 5.35 -6.58
C CYS A 201 9.45 6.62 -5.73
N THR A 202 8.45 6.89 -4.90
CA THR A 202 8.45 7.98 -3.92
C THR A 202 7.67 7.62 -2.67
N TYR A 203 8.09 8.16 -1.53
CA TYR A 203 7.36 8.08 -0.26
C TYR A 203 6.54 9.36 0.03
N LYS A 204 6.52 10.33 -0.89
CA LYS A 204 5.68 11.53 -0.79
C LYS A 204 4.21 11.19 -0.52
N TRP A 205 3.67 10.17 -1.19
CA TRP A 205 2.30 9.71 -1.00
C TRP A 205 2.03 9.25 0.43
N HIS A 206 3.00 8.56 1.04
CA HIS A 206 2.91 8.11 2.43
C HIS A 206 2.92 9.32 3.37
N ILE A 207 3.80 10.29 3.13
CA ILE A 207 3.91 11.49 3.96
C ILE A 207 2.64 12.33 3.88
N LEU A 208 2.11 12.58 2.69
CA LEU A 208 0.88 13.36 2.49
C LEU A 208 -0.29 12.70 3.22
N LEU A 209 -0.51 11.39 3.00
CA LEU A 209 -1.60 10.68 3.64
C LEU A 209 -1.40 10.57 5.15
N TYR A 210 -0.19 10.28 5.63
CA TYR A 210 0.10 10.24 7.06
C TYR A 210 -0.18 11.57 7.75
N ARG A 211 0.21 12.70 7.15
CA ARG A 211 -0.06 14.04 7.69
C ARG A 211 -1.55 14.32 7.76
N PHE A 212 -2.29 14.00 6.69
CA PHE A 212 -3.74 14.13 6.65
C PHE A 212 -4.42 13.29 7.76
N LEU A 213 -4.12 11.99 7.83
CA LEU A 213 -4.69 11.10 8.86
C LEU A 213 -4.30 11.51 10.28
N THR A 214 -3.08 12.01 10.49
CA THR A 214 -2.66 12.57 11.79
C THR A 214 -3.49 13.80 12.14
N SER A 215 -3.83 14.65 11.16
CA SER A 215 -4.66 15.84 11.40
C SER A 215 -6.09 15.48 11.80
N LEU A 216 -6.68 14.41 11.24
CA LEU A 216 -8.01 13.92 11.62
C LEU A 216 -8.08 13.35 13.05
N THR A 217 -6.95 12.93 13.59
CA THR A 217 -6.86 12.22 14.89
C THR A 217 -6.29 13.10 16.00
N LEU A 218 -6.13 14.41 15.72
CA LEU A 218 -5.73 15.40 16.72
C LEU A 218 -6.77 15.42 17.86
N GLY A 219 -6.36 14.93 19.03
CA GLY A 219 -7.20 14.87 20.23
C GLY A 219 -7.74 13.48 20.58
N THR A 220 -7.74 12.51 19.67
CA THR A 220 -8.17 11.13 19.95
C THR A 220 -7.02 10.23 20.41
N GLY A 221 -5.77 10.64 20.15
CA GLY A 221 -4.56 9.89 20.50
C GLY A 221 -4.25 8.72 19.56
N GLN A 222 -5.17 8.34 18.66
CA GLN A 222 -4.99 7.25 17.70
C GLN A 222 -4.22 7.73 16.47
N LYS A 223 -2.89 7.67 16.51
CA LYS A 223 -2.06 8.00 15.34
C LYS A 223 -1.90 6.79 14.41
N PRO A 224 -1.80 7.00 13.08
CA PRO A 224 -1.39 5.93 12.18
C PRO A 224 -0.04 5.36 12.59
N LEU A 225 0.12 4.04 12.46
CA LEU A 225 1.39 3.37 12.70
C LEU A 225 2.29 3.49 11.47
N ILE A 226 3.59 3.47 11.66
CA ILE A 226 4.57 3.29 10.59
C ILE A 226 5.41 2.07 10.96
N ILE A 227 5.60 1.14 10.03
CA ILE A 227 6.49 -0.01 10.20
C ILE A 227 7.45 -0.07 9.02
N ASP A 228 8.69 -0.47 9.28
CA ASP A 228 9.68 -0.74 8.23
C ASP A 228 9.77 -2.25 7.97
N ALA A 229 9.89 -2.63 6.70
CA ALA A 229 9.95 -4.03 6.29
C ALA A 229 11.09 -4.82 6.95
N SER A 230 12.19 -4.16 7.37
CA SER A 230 13.27 -4.82 8.11
C SER A 230 12.85 -5.31 9.50
N GLN A 231 11.81 -4.72 10.11
CA GLN A 231 11.27 -5.15 11.41
C GLN A 231 10.56 -6.52 11.30
N LEU A 232 10.09 -6.91 10.11
CA LEU A 232 9.40 -8.18 9.85
C LEU A 232 10.30 -9.42 9.98
N ARG A 233 11.61 -9.23 10.20
CA ARG A 233 12.55 -10.32 10.49
C ARG A 233 12.31 -10.95 11.86
N GLY A 234 11.81 -10.19 12.83
CA GLY A 234 11.60 -10.66 14.20
C GLY A 234 10.18 -11.20 14.36
N GLN A 235 10.02 -12.49 14.64
CA GLN A 235 8.71 -13.07 14.94
C GLN A 235 8.02 -12.33 16.09
N ASP A 236 8.78 -11.96 17.13
CA ASP A 236 8.26 -11.17 18.26
C ASP A 236 7.67 -9.84 17.82
N PHE A 237 8.31 -9.15 16.86
CA PHE A 237 7.79 -7.89 16.33
C PHE A 237 6.44 -8.12 15.63
N VAL A 238 6.35 -9.17 14.81
CA VAL A 238 5.11 -9.51 14.09
C VAL A 238 4.00 -9.87 15.06
N ARG A 239 4.30 -10.63 16.12
CA ARG A 239 3.34 -10.97 17.19
C ARG A 239 2.82 -9.72 17.89
N LYS A 240 3.70 -8.83 18.34
CA LYS A 240 3.30 -7.57 18.97
C LYS A 240 2.52 -6.68 18.01
N TYR A 241 2.89 -6.66 16.72
CA TYR A 241 2.14 -5.93 15.70
C TYR A 241 0.74 -6.52 15.48
N ALA A 242 0.59 -7.85 15.50
CA ALA A 242 -0.70 -8.52 15.44
C ALA A 242 -1.59 -8.09 16.61
N GLU A 243 -1.06 -8.08 17.85
CA GLU A 243 -1.79 -7.61 19.04
C GLU A 243 -2.22 -6.15 18.89
N GLU A 244 -1.30 -5.27 18.48
CA GLU A 244 -1.55 -3.84 18.29
C GLU A 244 -2.68 -3.59 17.27
N VAL A 245 -2.78 -4.41 16.22
CA VAL A 245 -3.83 -4.32 15.20
C VAL A 245 -5.06 -5.20 15.48
N GLY A 246 -5.19 -5.72 16.70
CA GLY A 246 -6.38 -6.44 17.17
C GLY A 246 -6.52 -7.86 16.63
N LEU A 247 -5.40 -8.49 16.27
CA LEU A 247 -5.30 -9.87 15.78
C LEU A 247 -4.74 -10.80 16.86
N ASP A 248 -4.97 -12.09 16.68
CA ASP A 248 -4.41 -13.12 17.55
C ASP A 248 -2.93 -13.37 17.18
N ALA A 249 -2.04 -13.08 18.14
CA ALA A 249 -0.60 -13.24 18.01
C ALA A 249 -0.17 -14.72 17.88
N ASP A 250 -0.95 -15.65 18.41
CA ASP A 250 -0.66 -17.09 18.36
C ASP A 250 -0.98 -17.70 16.99
N LEU A 251 -1.75 -16.98 16.17
CA LEU A 251 -2.06 -17.39 14.81
C LEU A 251 -1.07 -16.84 13.76
N VAL A 252 -0.13 -15.98 14.17
CA VAL A 252 0.96 -15.48 13.31
C VAL A 252 1.83 -16.66 12.81
N ARG A 253 2.14 -16.65 11.52
CA ARG A 253 2.93 -17.71 10.85
C ARG A 253 4.21 -17.15 10.25
N THR A 254 5.34 -17.80 10.49
CA THR A 254 6.64 -17.44 9.90
C THR A 254 7.18 -18.47 8.91
N SER A 255 6.48 -19.60 8.78
CA SER A 255 6.75 -20.69 7.84
C SER A 255 5.46 -21.15 7.17
N TRP A 256 5.55 -21.55 5.91
CA TRP A 256 4.43 -22.02 5.12
C TRP A 256 4.89 -22.98 4.03
N ASP A 257 3.96 -23.80 3.55
CA ASP A 257 4.20 -24.66 2.39
C ASP A 257 4.23 -23.82 1.11
N ALA A 258 5.05 -24.24 0.14
CA ALA A 258 5.06 -23.60 -1.17
C ALA A 258 3.70 -23.80 -1.86
N VAL A 259 3.18 -22.77 -2.52
CA VAL A 259 1.88 -22.82 -3.20
C VAL A 259 1.99 -23.72 -4.43
N GLU A 260 1.07 -24.68 -4.57
CA GLU A 260 0.98 -25.55 -5.75
C GLU A 260 0.73 -24.75 -7.04
N GLU A 261 1.38 -25.12 -8.15
CA GLU A 261 1.32 -24.37 -9.43
C GLU A 261 -0.12 -24.16 -9.95
N GLY A 262 -1.06 -25.04 -9.61
CA GLY A 262 -2.47 -24.98 -10.04
C GLY A 262 -3.29 -23.84 -9.42
N GLU A 263 -2.93 -23.35 -8.23
CA GLU A 263 -3.63 -22.23 -7.58
C GLU A 263 -3.20 -20.87 -8.14
N GLN A 264 -1.96 -20.78 -8.67
CA GLN A 264 -1.40 -19.56 -9.25
C GLN A 264 -2.11 -19.14 -10.54
N GLY A 265 -2.67 -20.08 -11.29
CA GLY A 265 -3.36 -19.84 -12.56
C GLY A 265 -4.70 -19.10 -12.43
N LYS A 266 -5.29 -19.02 -11.23
CA LYS A 266 -6.57 -18.33 -10.97
C LYS A 266 -6.39 -16.86 -10.53
N MET A 267 -5.16 -16.42 -10.30
CA MET A 267 -4.87 -15.07 -9.83
C MET A 267 -4.79 -14.09 -11.00
N HIS A 268 -5.23 -12.84 -10.78
CA HIS A 268 -4.99 -11.77 -11.75
C HIS A 268 -3.48 -11.60 -11.98
N GLU A 269 -3.05 -11.37 -13.22
CA GLU A 269 -1.62 -11.33 -13.59
C GLU A 269 -0.79 -10.37 -12.72
N ILE A 270 -1.29 -9.14 -12.54
CA ILE A 270 -0.66 -8.13 -11.68
C ILE A 270 -0.53 -8.64 -10.23
N GLU A 271 -1.53 -9.34 -9.71
CA GLU A 271 -1.48 -9.85 -8.33
C GLU A 271 -0.45 -10.96 -8.18
N ARG A 272 -0.42 -11.91 -9.13
CA ARG A 272 0.56 -12.98 -9.17
C ARG A 272 1.97 -12.38 -9.12
N ARG A 273 2.25 -11.41 -10.00
CA ARG A 273 3.55 -10.70 -10.07
C ARG A 273 3.94 -10.02 -8.76
N MET A 274 2.97 -9.42 -8.06
CA MET A 274 3.22 -8.82 -6.75
C MET A 274 3.56 -9.87 -5.67
N LYS A 275 3.06 -11.10 -5.82
CA LYS A 275 3.25 -12.21 -4.87
C LYS A 275 4.39 -13.18 -5.25
N ASP A 276 5.03 -13.05 -6.41
CA ASP A 276 6.07 -13.97 -6.92
C ASP A 276 7.10 -14.43 -5.87
N THR A 277 7.70 -13.51 -5.10
CA THR A 277 8.70 -13.89 -4.08
C THR A 277 8.09 -14.68 -2.93
N LEU A 278 6.85 -14.36 -2.54
CA LEU A 278 6.15 -15.06 -1.48
C LEU A 278 5.79 -16.48 -1.94
N LEU A 279 5.23 -16.59 -3.14
CA LEU A 279 4.84 -17.86 -3.78
C LEU A 279 6.05 -18.79 -3.99
N ALA A 280 7.23 -18.24 -4.27
CA ALA A 280 8.48 -18.99 -4.46
C ALA A 280 9.27 -19.24 -3.15
N SER A 281 8.68 -18.99 -1.98
CA SER A 281 9.36 -19.14 -0.68
C SER A 281 8.56 -20.02 0.27
N ASN A 282 9.21 -20.58 1.29
CA ASN A 282 8.61 -21.37 2.38
C ASN A 282 8.72 -20.67 3.75
N GLY A 283 9.10 -19.39 3.76
CA GLY A 283 9.33 -18.62 4.97
C GLY A 283 9.95 -17.25 4.71
N VAL A 284 10.23 -16.52 5.79
CA VAL A 284 10.84 -15.19 5.73
C VAL A 284 12.27 -15.25 5.19
N ILE A 285 12.49 -14.68 4.01
CA ILE A 285 13.83 -14.54 3.43
C ILE A 285 14.52 -13.33 4.09
N ALA A 286 15.16 -13.55 5.24
CA ALA A 286 15.78 -12.50 6.04
C ALA A 286 16.77 -11.64 5.21
N SER A 287 17.52 -12.24 4.30
CA SER A 287 18.46 -11.52 3.42
C SER A 287 17.79 -10.46 2.52
N LYS A 288 16.49 -10.61 2.20
CA LYS A 288 15.71 -9.62 1.44
C LYS A 288 15.18 -8.47 2.31
N LEU A 289 15.15 -8.64 3.63
CA LEU A 289 14.62 -7.64 4.58
C LEU A 289 15.73 -6.75 5.19
N SER A 290 16.75 -6.40 4.41
CA SER A 290 17.96 -5.68 4.85
C SER A 290 17.66 -4.51 5.80
N SER A 291 18.50 -4.37 6.83
CA SER A 291 18.40 -3.31 7.84
C SER A 291 18.70 -1.92 7.27
N ARG A 292 18.45 -0.87 8.07
CA ARG A 292 18.78 0.54 7.79
C ARG A 292 20.17 0.80 7.19
N ASN A 293 21.19 0.06 7.60
CA ASN A 293 22.58 0.26 7.15
C ASN A 293 22.84 -0.43 5.80
N ILE A 294 22.07 -0.04 4.78
CA ILE A 294 22.34 -0.49 3.42
C ILE A 294 23.51 0.33 2.88
N ASP A 295 24.55 -0.37 2.45
CA ASP A 295 25.62 0.24 1.66
C ASP A 295 25.06 0.52 0.25
N VAL A 296 24.51 1.73 0.08
CA VAL A 296 23.92 2.16 -1.19
C VAL A 296 24.95 2.13 -2.31
N GLU A 297 26.22 2.42 -2.03
CA GLU A 297 27.30 2.35 -3.02
C GLU A 297 27.60 0.91 -3.44
N ALA A 298 27.51 -0.05 -2.52
CA ALA A 298 27.58 -1.47 -2.87
C ALA A 298 26.37 -1.94 -3.68
N GLU A 299 25.17 -1.43 -3.38
CA GLU A 299 23.97 -1.73 -4.18
C GLU A 299 24.07 -1.14 -5.59
N LYS A 300 24.57 0.10 -5.75
CA LYS A 300 24.82 0.74 -7.05
C LYS A 300 25.69 -0.14 -7.95
N ARG A 301 26.80 -0.69 -7.43
CA ARG A 301 27.68 -1.60 -8.19
C ARG A 301 26.95 -2.88 -8.66
N LYS A 302 26.00 -3.39 -7.88
CA LYS A 302 25.18 -4.53 -8.30
C LYS A 302 24.23 -4.12 -9.43
N TRP A 303 23.60 -2.96 -9.30
CA TRP A 303 22.68 -2.43 -10.31
C TRP A 303 23.37 -2.18 -11.65
N GLU A 304 24.65 -1.77 -11.66
CA GLU A 304 25.43 -1.61 -12.90
C GLU A 304 25.56 -2.92 -13.67
N THR A 305 25.83 -4.00 -12.95
CA THR A 305 25.91 -5.34 -13.53
C THR A 305 24.54 -5.82 -14.01
N GLU A 306 23.47 -5.48 -13.28
CA GLU A 306 22.12 -6.00 -13.53
C GLU A 306 21.37 -5.25 -14.64
N PHE A 307 21.45 -3.91 -14.68
CA PHE A 307 20.58 -3.06 -15.53
C PHE A 307 21.33 -2.26 -16.59
N GLY A 308 22.67 -2.17 -16.48
CA GLY A 308 23.47 -1.28 -17.29
C GLY A 308 23.36 0.21 -16.89
N MET A 309 24.30 1.00 -17.39
CA MET A 309 24.59 2.35 -16.88
C MET A 309 23.39 3.33 -16.92
N ALA A 310 22.62 3.34 -18.01
CA ALA A 310 21.52 4.30 -18.18
C ALA A 310 20.42 4.12 -17.11
N LEU A 311 20.05 2.87 -16.82
CA LEU A 311 19.03 2.57 -15.83
C LEU A 311 19.56 2.71 -14.39
N VAL A 312 20.85 2.50 -14.16
CA VAL A 312 21.49 2.81 -12.86
C VAL A 312 21.39 4.28 -12.52
N GLN A 313 21.76 5.16 -13.45
CA GLN A 313 21.69 6.60 -13.21
C GLN A 313 20.26 7.05 -12.89
N ARG A 314 19.26 6.47 -13.57
CA ARG A 314 17.85 6.74 -13.26
C ARG A 314 17.48 6.25 -11.86
N LEU A 315 17.86 5.03 -11.52
CA LEU A 315 17.57 4.41 -10.23
C LEU A 315 18.25 5.15 -9.07
N GLU A 316 19.49 5.59 -9.26
CA GLU A 316 20.23 6.44 -8.33
C GLU A 316 19.47 7.73 -8.03
N ARG A 317 19.07 8.48 -9.07
CA ARG A 317 18.27 9.71 -8.90
C ARG A 317 16.97 9.46 -8.14
N LEU A 318 16.28 8.36 -8.42
CA LEU A 318 15.03 8.01 -7.74
C LEU A 318 15.28 7.69 -6.26
N VAL A 319 16.30 6.86 -5.97
CA VAL A 319 16.68 6.50 -4.60
C VAL A 319 17.05 7.75 -3.81
N GLU A 320 17.96 8.59 -4.34
CA GLU A 320 18.41 9.82 -3.69
C GLU A 320 17.25 10.75 -3.36
N ARG A 321 16.33 10.99 -4.30
CA ARG A 321 15.14 11.84 -4.08
C ARG A 321 14.22 11.30 -2.99
N ALA A 322 14.06 9.99 -2.88
CA ALA A 322 13.17 9.37 -1.91
C ALA A 322 13.81 9.14 -0.53
N MET A 323 15.14 9.33 -0.38
CA MET A 323 15.83 9.03 0.88
C MET A 323 15.37 9.91 2.03
N ASP A 324 15.18 11.22 1.80
CA ASP A 324 14.69 12.14 2.84
C ASP A 324 13.27 11.77 3.28
N GLU A 325 12.42 11.40 2.31
CA GLU A 325 11.05 10.96 2.56
C GLU A 325 11.02 9.66 3.37
N TYR A 326 11.85 8.68 2.98
CA TYR A 326 12.02 7.43 3.70
C TYR A 326 12.52 7.66 5.12
N GLN A 327 13.57 8.47 5.31
CA GLN A 327 14.16 8.74 6.61
C GLN A 327 13.15 9.43 7.54
N TRP A 328 12.35 10.37 7.02
CA TRP A 328 11.28 11.01 7.77
C TRP A 328 10.25 10.00 8.31
N LEU A 329 9.84 9.03 7.49
CA LEU A 329 8.92 7.96 7.89
C LEU A 329 9.60 6.98 8.87
N TYR A 330 10.83 6.58 8.57
CA TYR A 330 11.60 5.62 9.36
C TYR A 330 11.82 6.12 10.79
N GLU A 331 12.13 7.40 10.98
CA GLU A 331 12.27 8.01 12.32
C GLU A 331 10.99 7.96 13.15
N ARG A 332 9.84 7.87 12.49
CA ARG A 332 8.50 7.81 13.10
C ARG A 332 7.95 6.39 13.19
N ARG A 333 8.74 5.38 12.84
CA ARG A 333 8.32 3.98 12.94
C ARG A 333 7.95 3.61 14.38
N TRP A 334 6.94 2.77 14.49
CA TRP A 334 6.43 2.22 15.73
C TRP A 334 7.45 1.25 16.35
N HIS A 335 7.60 1.34 17.67
CA HIS A 335 8.41 0.48 18.51
C HIS A 335 7.50 -0.09 19.61
N PRO A 336 7.33 -1.40 19.67
CA PRO A 336 6.48 -2.05 20.66
C PRO A 336 7.16 -2.29 22.01
#